data_AF-A0A3S0PQF5-F1
#
_entry.id   AF-A0A3S0PQF5-F1
#
_cell.length_a   1.000
_cell.length_b   1.000
_cell.length_c   1.000
_cell.angle_alpha   90.00
_cell.angle_beta   90.00
_cell.angle_gamma   90.00
#
_symmetry.space_group_name_H-M   'P 1'
#
loop_
_entity.id
_entity.type
_entity.pdbx_description
1 polymer ?
#
loop_
_entity_poly.entity_id
_entity_poly.type
_entity_poly.pdbx_seq_one_letter_code
_entity_poly.pdbx_strand_id
1 'polypeptide(L)'
;MNKTTNTLLLLFLAVFILSCQNNKKVHTEVKQVNQDSLKLREIIAQKKKFFLQYWGGMTTSEFREVNKFLVSEGKLSHINEQDKYYYQVENCGTEFYPYFADGRLYEITLSASECLYKLFQEKYKLPALKKITYQEKSVWEDNPKYSPAMSYLDENNKLIRLPNAFIDSSNLAGLKDEENKGISSEMYVLQQDSISVKTSTADIIISQHLEQSQIHKPSIEYSLDKSPEMAKYRKSDEGDKMLGGLFATKQSSFINTNSRFRKVIRNTENIIYIRYISTEYKHKRKLDNDKNDEQQKLLKQKKAENEAIKEI
;
A
#
# COMPACT_ATOMS: atom_id res chain seq x y z
N MET A 1 39.42 31.80 -42.26
CA MET A 1 38.57 30.77 -41.59
C MET A 1 39.50 29.59 -41.29
N ASN A 2 39.79 29.12 -40.08
CA ASN A 2 39.21 29.22 -38.74
C ASN A 2 40.37 29.34 -37.72
N LYS A 3 40.37 30.39 -36.89
CA LYS A 3 41.21 30.51 -35.69
C LYS A 3 40.42 31.28 -34.62
N THR A 4 39.30 30.73 -34.19
CA THR A 4 38.41 31.38 -33.19
C THR A 4 37.67 30.38 -32.30
N THR A 5 38.23 29.19 -32.07
CA THR A 5 37.59 28.19 -31.17
C THR A 5 38.43 27.76 -29.97
N ASN A 6 39.71 28.17 -29.86
CA ASN A 6 40.55 27.81 -28.70
C ASN A 6 40.68 28.90 -27.62
N THR A 7 40.13 30.10 -27.82
CA THR A 7 40.21 31.17 -26.81
C THR A 7 39.03 31.16 -25.84
N LEU A 8 37.89 30.58 -26.22
CA LEU A 8 36.68 30.55 -25.38
C LEU A 8 36.74 29.46 -24.30
N LEU A 9 37.49 28.38 -24.53
CA LEU A 9 37.64 27.26 -23.58
C LEU A 9 38.62 27.59 -22.44
N LEU A 10 39.57 28.51 -22.66
CA LEU A 10 40.54 28.94 -21.65
C LEU A 10 40.00 30.03 -20.70
N LEU A 11 38.98 30.78 -21.11
CA LEU A 11 38.36 31.81 -20.26
C LEU A 11 37.38 31.24 -19.21
N PHE A 12 36.79 30.06 -19.44
CA PHE A 12 35.94 29.40 -18.44
C PHE A 12 36.74 28.69 -17.34
N LEU A 13 37.99 28.29 -17.60
CA LEU A 13 38.85 27.66 -16.58
C LEU A 13 39.47 28.68 -15.61
N ALA A 14 39.66 29.94 -16.02
CA ALA A 14 40.29 30.96 -15.19
C ALA A 14 39.34 31.59 -14.14
N VAL A 15 38.02 31.55 -14.36
CA VAL A 15 37.03 32.12 -13.41
C VAL A 15 36.81 31.23 -12.18
N PHE A 16 37.10 29.93 -12.27
CA PHE A 16 36.99 29.03 -11.11
C PHE A 16 38.20 29.06 -10.16
N ILE A 17 39.35 29.60 -10.57
CA ILE A 17 40.57 29.61 -9.74
C ILE A 17 40.73 30.93 -8.94
N LEU A 18 39.98 31.99 -9.28
CA LEU A 18 40.07 33.29 -8.60
C LEU A 18 38.97 33.58 -7.58
N SER A 19 38.03 32.65 -7.32
CA SER A 19 37.05 32.80 -6.22
C SER A 19 37.53 32.19 -4.89
N CYS A 20 38.74 31.63 -4.84
CA CYS A 20 39.38 31.14 -3.61
C CYS A 20 40.26 32.21 -2.94
N GLN A 21 39.76 33.43 -2.73
CA GLN A 21 40.31 34.33 -1.72
C GLN A 21 39.18 35.19 -1.12
N ASN A 22 38.40 34.57 -0.24
CA ASN A 22 37.74 35.31 0.82
C ASN A 22 37.82 34.48 2.10
N ASN A 23 38.75 34.89 2.97
CA ASN A 23 38.95 34.34 4.30
C ASN A 23 37.72 34.62 5.16
N LYS A 24 36.73 33.72 5.10
CA LYS A 24 35.86 33.43 6.24
C LYS A 24 36.15 32.01 6.65
N LYS A 25 36.54 31.84 7.92
CA LYS A 25 36.60 30.54 8.59
C LYS A 25 35.20 29.94 8.59
N VAL A 26 34.84 29.28 7.49
CA VAL A 26 33.79 28.28 7.49
C VAL A 26 34.45 27.08 8.16
N HIS A 27 34.02 26.76 9.37
CA HIS A 27 34.26 25.43 9.93
C HIS A 27 33.58 24.45 8.99
N THR A 28 34.32 23.99 7.98
CA THR A 28 34.00 22.76 7.28
C THR A 28 34.19 21.67 8.32
N GLU A 29 33.12 21.30 9.01
CA GLU A 29 33.03 19.96 9.59
C GLU A 29 33.18 19.00 8.42
N VAL A 30 34.41 18.59 8.17
CA VAL A 30 34.69 17.36 7.43
C VAL A 30 34.08 16.27 8.30
N LYS A 31 32.82 15.90 8.03
CA LYS A 31 32.20 14.72 8.61
C LYS A 31 33.17 13.57 8.35
N GLN A 32 33.88 13.15 9.39
CA GLN A 32 34.77 12.01 9.35
C GLN A 32 33.94 10.84 8.80
N VAL A 33 34.21 10.46 7.55
CA VAL A 33 33.52 9.34 6.93
C VAL A 33 33.98 8.11 7.69
N ASN A 34 33.08 7.55 8.51
CA ASN A 34 33.36 6.39 9.34
C ASN A 34 33.86 5.23 8.43
N GLN A 35 34.95 4.57 8.81
CA GLN A 35 35.57 3.48 8.06
C GLN A 35 34.59 2.33 7.75
N ASP A 36 33.59 2.12 8.62
CA ASP A 36 32.52 1.14 8.41
C ASP A 36 31.57 1.54 7.26
N SER A 37 31.36 2.85 7.06
CA SER A 37 30.52 3.36 5.96
C SER A 37 31.20 3.21 4.59
N LEU A 38 32.54 3.30 4.54
CA LEU A 38 33.31 3.06 3.32
C LEU A 38 33.27 1.58 2.94
N LYS A 39 33.49 0.67 3.90
CA LYS A 39 33.38 -0.78 3.69
C LYS A 39 31.99 -1.18 3.18
N LEU A 40 30.93 -0.59 3.74
CA LEU A 40 29.58 -0.88 3.26
C LEU A 40 29.35 -0.39 1.83
N ARG A 41 29.82 0.79 1.45
CA ARG A 41 29.71 1.29 0.06
C ARG A 41 30.42 0.38 -0.93
N GLU A 42 31.59 -0.13 -0.56
CA GLU A 42 32.32 -1.11 -1.37
C GLU A 42 31.56 -2.42 -1.52
N ILE A 43 30.97 -2.93 -0.42
CA ILE A 43 30.09 -4.11 -0.45
C ILE A 43 28.90 -3.84 -1.38
N ILE A 44 28.18 -2.73 -1.18
CA ILE A 44 27.04 -2.34 -2.02
C ILE A 44 27.46 -2.32 -3.49
N ALA A 45 28.59 -1.69 -3.83
CA ALA A 45 29.07 -1.61 -5.20
C ALA A 45 29.30 -2.99 -5.85
N GLN A 46 29.82 -3.96 -5.10
CA GLN A 46 30.17 -5.29 -5.61
C GLN A 46 28.99 -6.27 -5.72
N LYS A 47 27.93 -6.08 -4.92
CA LYS A 47 26.80 -7.04 -4.90
C LYS A 47 25.93 -6.94 -6.15
N LYS A 48 25.38 -8.07 -6.60
CA LYS A 48 24.41 -8.10 -7.69
C LYS A 48 23.02 -7.75 -7.16
N LYS A 49 22.54 -6.56 -7.50
CA LYS A 49 21.27 -6.04 -6.97
C LYS A 49 20.09 -6.66 -7.69
N PHE A 50 19.02 -6.90 -6.95
CA PHE A 50 17.76 -7.38 -7.51
C PHE A 50 16.66 -6.30 -7.47
N PHE A 51 16.79 -5.33 -6.55
CA PHE A 51 15.94 -4.14 -6.50
C PHE A 51 16.73 -2.98 -5.86
N LEU A 52 16.74 -1.78 -6.47
CA LEU A 52 17.54 -0.63 -6.02
C LEU A 52 18.99 -1.02 -5.63
N GLN A 53 19.35 -0.84 -4.35
CA GLN A 53 20.66 -1.21 -3.77
C GLN A 53 20.61 -2.53 -2.99
N TYR A 54 19.49 -3.26 -3.03
CA TYR A 54 19.29 -4.51 -2.31
C TYR A 54 19.73 -5.73 -3.13
N TRP A 55 20.32 -6.70 -2.45
CA TRP A 55 20.75 -7.99 -3.02
C TRP A 55 20.24 -9.15 -2.15
N GLY A 56 20.16 -10.35 -2.75
CA GLY A 56 19.75 -11.56 -2.02
C GLY A 56 20.77 -11.95 -0.97
N GLY A 57 20.34 -12.37 0.21
CA GLY A 57 21.26 -12.76 1.29
C GLY A 57 21.75 -11.59 2.16
N MET A 58 21.27 -10.38 1.93
CA MET A 58 21.55 -9.22 2.78
C MET A 58 21.04 -9.45 4.22
N THR A 59 21.86 -9.18 5.22
CA THR A 59 21.46 -9.21 6.64
C THR A 59 20.55 -8.05 7.00
N THR A 60 19.81 -8.16 8.10
CA THR A 60 19.00 -7.05 8.64
C THR A 60 19.84 -5.80 8.94
N SER A 61 21.10 -5.96 9.38
CA SER A 61 22.00 -4.83 9.64
C SER A 61 22.40 -4.12 8.34
N GLU A 62 22.82 -4.87 7.32
CA GLU A 62 23.13 -4.31 6.00
C GLU A 62 21.91 -3.62 5.38
N PHE A 63 20.72 -4.22 5.54
CA PHE A 63 19.45 -3.65 5.08
C PHE A 63 19.16 -2.29 5.72
N ARG A 64 19.29 -2.18 7.05
CA ARG A 64 19.07 -0.92 7.77
C ARG A 64 20.02 0.18 7.28
N GLU A 65 21.29 -0.15 7.05
CA GLU A 65 22.26 0.83 6.56
C GLU A 65 22.00 1.24 5.10
N VAL A 66 21.60 0.30 4.23
CA VAL A 66 21.17 0.61 2.86
C VAL A 66 19.95 1.53 2.86
N ASN A 67 19.00 1.34 3.77
CA ASN A 67 17.84 2.22 3.88
C ASN A 67 18.26 3.65 4.23
N LYS A 68 19.19 3.86 5.16
CA LYS A 68 19.72 5.19 5.48
C LYS A 68 20.30 5.88 4.24
N PHE A 69 21.05 5.12 3.43
CA PHE A 69 21.61 5.62 2.19
C PHE A 69 20.52 6.01 1.18
N LEU A 70 19.56 5.12 0.93
CA LEU A 70 18.46 5.38 -0.02
C LEU A 70 17.52 6.51 0.42
N VAL A 71 17.34 6.71 1.73
CA VAL A 71 16.63 7.88 2.27
C VAL A 71 17.41 9.17 1.98
N SER A 72 18.74 9.16 2.16
CA SER A 72 19.57 10.32 1.84
C SER A 72 19.60 10.67 0.34
N GLU A 73 19.37 9.68 -0.53
CA GLU A 73 19.22 9.86 -1.99
C GLU A 73 17.79 10.24 -2.42
N GLY A 74 16.84 10.35 -1.48
CA GLY A 74 15.43 10.63 -1.77
C GLY A 74 14.72 9.48 -2.51
N LYS A 75 15.28 8.28 -2.52
CA LYS A 75 14.67 7.08 -3.13
C LYS A 75 13.67 6.40 -2.19
N LEU A 76 13.85 6.60 -0.89
CA LEU A 76 12.92 6.14 0.14
C LEU A 76 12.52 7.31 1.04
N SER A 77 11.30 7.26 1.58
CA SER A 77 10.89 8.11 2.71
C SER A 77 10.60 7.25 3.94
N HIS A 78 10.97 7.76 5.11
CA HIS A 78 10.75 7.11 6.41
C HIS A 78 9.59 7.81 7.14
N ILE A 79 8.60 7.05 7.61
CA ILE A 79 7.48 7.58 8.40
C ILE A 79 7.51 6.93 9.79
N ASN A 80 8.13 7.61 10.75
CA ASN A 80 8.05 7.40 12.20
C ASN A 80 8.31 5.96 12.74
N GLU A 81 8.11 5.76 14.05
CA GLU A 81 8.68 4.79 15.01
C GLU A 81 8.66 3.28 14.67
N GLN A 82 8.14 2.86 13.52
CA GLN A 82 7.90 1.45 13.16
C GLN A 82 8.84 0.90 12.08
N ASP A 83 9.94 1.60 11.76
CA ASP A 83 10.88 1.23 10.68
C ASP A 83 10.18 0.96 9.33
N LYS A 84 9.07 1.67 9.07
CA LYS A 84 8.34 1.58 7.80
C LYS A 84 8.93 2.54 6.78
N TYR A 85 9.19 2.02 5.59
CA TYR A 85 9.76 2.78 4.50
C TYR A 85 8.86 2.75 3.26
N TYR A 86 8.81 3.87 2.56
CA TYR A 86 8.07 4.02 1.32
C TYR A 86 9.04 4.25 0.18
N TYR A 87 8.88 3.51 -0.92
CA TYR A 87 9.58 3.75 -2.16
C TYR A 87 8.99 4.98 -2.86
N GLN A 88 9.85 5.95 -3.18
CA GLN A 88 9.46 7.22 -3.79
C GLN A 88 10.05 7.34 -5.20
N VAL A 89 9.19 7.63 -6.17
CA VAL A 89 9.57 8.00 -7.53
C VAL A 89 8.70 9.16 -8.00
N GLU A 90 9.31 10.33 -8.18
CA GLU A 90 8.59 11.55 -8.56
C GLU A 90 7.41 11.82 -7.63
N ASN A 91 6.18 11.86 -8.14
CA ASN A 91 4.96 12.09 -7.38
C ASN A 91 4.29 10.78 -6.90
N CYS A 92 4.99 9.65 -6.99
CA CYS A 92 4.50 8.33 -6.64
C CYS A 92 5.23 7.76 -5.43
N GLY A 93 4.46 7.43 -4.39
CA GLY A 93 4.94 6.70 -3.22
C GLY A 93 4.25 5.37 -3.09
N THR A 94 4.96 4.34 -2.61
CA THR A 94 4.33 3.12 -2.13
C THR A 94 5.06 2.49 -0.96
N GLU A 95 4.34 1.75 -0.12
CA GLU A 95 4.95 0.88 0.87
C GLU A 95 5.76 -0.22 0.20
N PHE A 96 6.97 -0.47 0.73
CA PHE A 96 7.73 -1.65 0.35
C PHE A 96 7.95 -2.56 1.55
N TYR A 97 7.75 -3.85 1.33
CA TYR A 97 7.77 -4.88 2.35
C TYR A 97 8.97 -5.81 2.12
N PRO A 98 9.99 -5.79 2.98
CA PRO A 98 11.10 -6.73 2.90
C PRO A 98 10.77 -8.05 3.61
N TYR A 99 11.17 -9.18 3.03
CA TYR A 99 11.01 -10.51 3.62
C TYR A 99 12.35 -11.19 3.83
N PHE A 100 12.52 -11.73 5.04
CA PHE A 100 13.75 -12.38 5.49
C PHE A 100 13.49 -13.84 5.83
N ALA A 101 14.42 -14.71 5.46
CA ALA A 101 14.48 -16.11 5.88
C ALA A 101 15.86 -16.32 6.51
N ASP A 102 15.93 -16.93 7.69
CA ASP A 102 17.18 -17.10 8.45
C ASP A 102 17.98 -15.80 8.64
N GLY A 103 17.29 -14.67 8.84
CA GLY A 103 17.91 -13.34 8.98
C GLY A 103 18.50 -12.77 7.69
N ARG A 104 18.14 -13.34 6.53
CA ARG A 104 18.68 -12.98 5.21
C ARG A 104 17.54 -12.55 4.27
N LEU A 105 17.68 -11.38 3.66
CA LEU A 105 16.71 -10.83 2.72
C LEU A 105 16.59 -11.74 1.50
N TYR A 106 15.37 -12.11 1.15
CA TYR A 106 15.13 -12.91 -0.05
C TYR A 106 14.07 -12.33 -0.99
N GLU A 107 13.19 -11.47 -0.47
CA GLU A 107 12.12 -10.89 -1.26
C GLU A 107 11.84 -9.45 -0.85
N ILE A 108 11.49 -8.62 -1.84
CA ILE A 108 10.90 -7.29 -1.63
C ILE A 108 9.59 -7.23 -2.40
N THR A 109 8.53 -6.80 -1.74
CA THR A 109 7.21 -6.61 -2.34
C THR A 109 6.80 -5.14 -2.30
N LEU A 110 6.27 -4.66 -3.41
CA LEU A 110 5.69 -3.32 -3.55
C LEU A 110 4.20 -3.46 -3.84
N SER A 111 3.34 -2.63 -3.26
CA SER A 111 2.02 -2.38 -3.86
C SER A 111 2.18 -1.33 -4.95
N ALA A 112 1.89 -1.66 -6.20
CA ALA A 112 2.01 -0.74 -7.31
C ALA A 112 0.70 0.05 -7.45
N SER A 113 0.79 1.36 -7.22
CA SER A 113 -0.20 2.31 -7.74
C SER A 113 -0.15 2.34 -9.28
N GLU A 114 -1.18 2.89 -9.93
CA GLU A 114 -1.19 3.03 -11.39
C GLU A 114 0.06 3.76 -11.91
N CYS A 115 0.50 4.79 -11.19
CA CYS A 115 1.65 5.58 -11.59
C CYS A 115 2.97 4.82 -11.45
N LEU A 116 3.13 3.98 -10.41
CA LEU A 116 4.27 3.07 -10.32
C LEU A 116 4.23 1.99 -11.39
N TYR A 117 3.05 1.44 -11.70
CA TYR A 117 2.92 0.41 -12.72
C TYR A 117 3.48 0.88 -14.07
N LYS A 118 3.25 2.13 -14.48
CA LYS A 118 3.79 2.69 -15.73
C LYS A 118 5.32 2.61 -15.80
N LEU A 119 6.02 2.88 -14.69
CA LEU A 119 7.49 2.78 -14.62
C LEU A 119 7.96 1.34 -14.82
N PHE A 120 7.28 0.37 -14.20
CA PHE A 120 7.60 -1.04 -14.35
C PHE A 120 7.20 -1.60 -15.71
N GLN A 121 6.13 -1.06 -16.29
CA GLN A 121 5.68 -1.37 -17.64
C GLN A 121 6.77 -1.05 -18.65
N GLU A 122 7.36 0.15 -18.57
CA GLU A 122 8.48 0.54 -19.43
C GLU A 122 9.72 -0.33 -19.16
N LYS A 123 10.12 -0.45 -17.89
CA LYS A 123 11.34 -1.16 -17.48
C LYS A 123 11.34 -2.64 -17.90
N TYR A 124 10.19 -3.31 -17.80
CA TYR A 124 10.07 -4.76 -18.05
C TYR A 124 9.26 -5.09 -19.30
N LYS A 125 8.87 -4.09 -20.10
CA LYS A 125 8.03 -4.25 -21.30
C LYS A 125 6.71 -4.98 -20.99
N LEU A 126 6.06 -4.61 -19.88
CA LEU A 126 4.79 -5.24 -19.47
C LEU A 126 3.63 -4.77 -20.37
N PRO A 127 2.55 -5.55 -20.47
CA PRO A 127 1.31 -5.12 -21.13
C PRO A 127 0.71 -3.88 -20.45
N ALA A 128 -0.01 -3.07 -21.22
CA ALA A 128 -0.82 -2.00 -20.66
C ALA A 128 -1.95 -2.55 -19.79
N LEU A 129 -2.30 -1.82 -18.73
CA LEU A 129 -3.48 -2.14 -17.93
C LEU A 129 -4.74 -2.01 -18.78
N LYS A 130 -5.67 -2.94 -18.57
CA LYS A 130 -6.99 -2.92 -19.19
C LYS A 130 -7.94 -2.16 -18.28
N LYS A 131 -8.65 -1.19 -18.86
CA LYS A 131 -9.76 -0.53 -18.18
C LYS A 131 -10.97 -1.48 -18.16
N ILE A 132 -11.55 -1.70 -16.99
CA ILE A 132 -12.78 -2.45 -16.82
C ILE A 132 -13.79 -1.61 -16.03
N THR A 133 -15.07 -1.89 -16.25
CA THR A 133 -16.16 -1.37 -15.44
C THR A 133 -16.57 -2.45 -14.46
N TYR A 134 -16.52 -2.13 -13.17
CA TYR A 134 -16.97 -3.00 -12.10
C TYR A 134 -18.25 -2.44 -11.50
N GLN A 135 -19.19 -3.32 -11.18
CA GLN A 135 -20.41 -2.94 -10.48
C GLN A 135 -20.20 -3.11 -8.98
N GLU A 136 -20.22 -1.99 -8.26
CA GLU A 136 -20.17 -2.01 -6.81
C GLU A 136 -21.40 -2.72 -6.25
N LYS A 137 -21.16 -3.60 -5.27
CA LYS A 137 -22.23 -4.27 -4.56
C LYS A 137 -22.71 -3.35 -3.44
N SER A 138 -23.97 -2.95 -3.51
CA SER A 138 -24.70 -2.36 -2.40
C SER A 138 -25.74 -3.33 -1.89
N VAL A 139 -25.86 -3.42 -0.56
CA VAL A 139 -26.86 -4.29 0.07
C VAL A 139 -27.51 -3.55 1.22
N TRP A 140 -28.84 -3.51 1.23
CA TRP A 140 -29.62 -3.20 2.42
C TRP A 140 -29.62 -4.37 3.40
N GLU A 141 -29.22 -4.10 4.62
CA GLU A 141 -29.19 -5.04 5.74
C GLU A 141 -29.77 -4.40 7.00
N ASP A 142 -30.08 -5.24 8.00
CA ASP A 142 -30.47 -4.76 9.33
C ASP A 142 -29.36 -3.91 9.93
N ASN A 143 -29.72 -2.79 10.52
CA ASN A 143 -28.76 -1.91 11.15
C ASN A 143 -28.39 -2.44 12.55
N PRO A 144 -27.15 -2.88 12.81
CA PRO A 144 -26.75 -3.40 14.11
C PRO A 144 -26.72 -2.35 15.23
N LYS A 145 -26.86 -1.05 14.88
CA LYS A 145 -26.95 0.05 15.84
C LYS A 145 -28.39 0.49 16.10
N TYR A 146 -29.38 -0.19 15.53
CA TYR A 146 -30.78 0.15 15.73
C TYR A 146 -31.19 0.02 17.19
N SER A 147 -31.44 1.16 17.81
CA SER A 147 -31.89 1.33 19.19
C SER A 147 -32.62 2.68 19.26
N PRO A 148 -33.86 2.74 18.74
CA PRO A 148 -34.54 4.01 18.52
C PRO A 148 -34.79 4.74 19.83
N ALA A 149 -34.39 6.01 19.89
CA ALA A 149 -34.69 6.91 20.99
C ALA A 149 -35.42 8.14 20.44
N MET A 150 -36.54 8.53 21.05
CA MET A 150 -37.33 9.70 20.64
C MET A 150 -37.12 10.92 21.52
N SER A 151 -36.11 10.87 22.40
CA SER A 151 -35.73 11.99 23.25
C SER A 151 -34.29 11.85 23.73
N TYR A 152 -33.65 12.98 24.04
CA TYR A 152 -32.30 13.04 24.59
C TYR A 152 -32.18 14.19 25.61
N LEU A 153 -31.15 14.15 26.45
CA LEU A 153 -30.81 15.26 27.33
C LEU A 153 -29.82 16.19 26.61
N ASP A 154 -30.11 17.48 26.57
CA ASP A 154 -29.16 18.48 26.10
C ASP A 154 -28.03 18.73 27.11
N GLU A 155 -27.12 19.64 26.79
CA GLU A 155 -25.96 19.99 27.62
C GLU A 155 -26.34 20.58 28.99
N ASN A 156 -27.60 21.00 29.17
CA ASN A 156 -28.16 21.54 30.40
C ASN A 156 -29.07 20.54 31.12
N ASN A 157 -29.00 19.24 30.78
CA ASN A 157 -29.88 18.18 31.29
C ASN A 157 -31.37 18.42 31.02
N LYS A 158 -31.72 19.22 30.00
CA LYS A 158 -33.11 19.38 29.59
C LYS A 158 -33.49 18.26 28.64
N LEU A 159 -34.65 17.64 28.89
CA LEU A 159 -35.21 16.63 27.99
C LEU A 159 -35.73 17.30 26.72
N ILE A 160 -35.14 16.94 25.58
CA ILE A 160 -35.54 17.36 24.24
C ILE A 160 -36.16 16.16 23.52
N ARG A 161 -37.31 16.35 22.87
CA ARG A 161 -37.96 15.33 22.05
C ARG A 161 -37.47 15.44 20.61
N LEU A 162 -37.24 14.29 19.97
CA LEU A 162 -36.96 14.24 18.55
C LEU A 162 -38.25 14.41 17.73
N PRO A 163 -38.19 15.07 16.57
CA PRO A 163 -39.28 15.12 15.62
C PRO A 163 -39.72 13.73 15.14
N ASN A 164 -40.98 13.58 14.73
CA ASN A 164 -41.52 12.33 14.18
C ASN A 164 -40.76 11.85 12.93
N ALA A 165 -40.01 12.73 12.26
CA ALA A 165 -39.14 12.37 11.14
C ALA A 165 -38.07 11.33 11.50
N PHE A 166 -37.73 11.17 12.78
CA PHE A 166 -36.80 10.13 13.27
C PHE A 166 -37.50 8.79 13.59
N ILE A 167 -38.77 8.63 13.25
CA ILE A 167 -39.48 7.36 13.34
C ILE A 167 -39.32 6.63 12.00
N ASP A 168 -38.54 5.55 12.02
CA ASP A 168 -38.33 4.76 10.81
C ASP A 168 -39.47 3.79 10.56
N SER A 169 -40.25 4.08 9.52
CA SER A 169 -41.36 3.26 9.02
C SER A 169 -40.98 2.44 7.77
N SER A 170 -39.71 2.47 7.36
CA SER A 170 -39.25 1.76 6.17
C SER A 170 -39.49 0.26 6.26
N ASN A 171 -39.72 -0.33 5.08
CA ASN A 171 -39.82 -1.76 4.86
C ASN A 171 -38.70 -2.20 3.92
N LEU A 172 -37.97 -3.26 4.29
CA LEU A 172 -36.83 -3.77 3.53
C LEU A 172 -37.19 -4.15 2.08
N ALA A 173 -38.39 -4.67 1.84
CA ALA A 173 -38.83 -5.04 0.48
C ALA A 173 -38.87 -3.80 -0.44
N GLY A 174 -39.47 -2.70 0.02
CA GLY A 174 -39.55 -1.46 -0.75
C GLY A 174 -38.18 -0.80 -0.98
N LEU A 175 -37.22 -1.00 -0.08
CA LEU A 175 -35.84 -0.51 -0.23
C LEU A 175 -35.03 -1.32 -1.25
N LYS A 176 -35.28 -2.63 -1.36
CA LYS A 176 -34.58 -3.52 -2.30
C LYS A 176 -35.00 -3.30 -3.75
N ASP A 177 -36.26 -2.94 -3.99
CA ASP A 177 -36.80 -2.72 -5.34
C ASP A 177 -36.20 -1.47 -6.03
N GLU A 178 -35.68 -0.50 -5.28
CA GLU A 178 -35.01 0.69 -5.82
C GLU A 178 -33.55 0.44 -6.28
N GLU A 179 -32.98 -0.74 -5.99
CA GLU A 179 -31.53 -0.84 -5.76
C GLU A 179 -30.78 -1.92 -6.54
N ASN A 180 -31.00 -2.01 -7.85
CA ASN A 180 -30.13 -2.78 -8.75
C ASN A 180 -29.38 -1.93 -9.79
N LYS A 181 -29.32 -0.60 -9.62
CA LYS A 181 -28.37 0.23 -10.37
C LYS A 181 -27.07 0.29 -9.60
N GLY A 182 -26.27 -0.77 -9.68
CA GLY A 182 -24.92 -0.79 -9.12
C GLY A 182 -24.16 0.45 -9.60
N ILE A 183 -23.51 1.16 -8.66
CA ILE A 183 -22.60 2.25 -9.02
C ILE A 183 -21.50 1.59 -9.85
N SER A 184 -21.37 2.04 -11.09
CA SER A 184 -20.35 1.54 -12.00
C SER A 184 -19.09 2.34 -11.78
N SER A 185 -18.07 1.66 -11.25
CA SER A 185 -16.75 2.25 -11.03
C SER A 185 -15.78 1.69 -12.06
N GLU A 186 -14.95 2.56 -12.60
CA GLU A 186 -13.91 2.18 -13.56
C GLU A 186 -12.62 1.87 -12.81
N MET A 187 -11.97 0.76 -13.16
CA MET A 187 -10.66 0.40 -12.60
C MET A 187 -9.73 -0.14 -13.67
N TYR A 188 -8.43 0.00 -13.44
CA TYR A 188 -7.39 -0.53 -14.31
C TYR A 188 -6.84 -1.84 -13.74
N VAL A 189 -6.85 -2.90 -14.54
CA VAL A 189 -6.45 -4.26 -14.16
C VAL A 189 -5.40 -4.83 -15.10
N LEU A 190 -4.63 -5.80 -14.62
CA LEU A 190 -3.80 -6.64 -15.47
C LEU A 190 -4.68 -7.46 -16.42
N GLN A 191 -4.15 -7.77 -17.60
CA GLN A 191 -4.84 -8.62 -18.58
C GLN A 191 -4.84 -10.10 -18.16
N GLN A 192 -3.95 -10.48 -17.24
CA GLN A 192 -3.80 -11.82 -16.66
C GLN A 192 -3.54 -11.65 -15.17
N ASP A 193 -3.97 -12.61 -14.35
CA ASP A 193 -3.87 -12.50 -12.88
C ASP A 193 -2.42 -12.36 -12.38
N SER A 194 -1.46 -12.89 -13.15
CA SER A 194 -0.05 -12.69 -12.87
C SER A 194 0.81 -12.70 -14.13
N ILE A 195 1.92 -11.96 -14.07
CA ILE A 195 2.96 -11.89 -15.10
C ILE A 195 4.30 -12.13 -14.40
N SER A 196 5.14 -12.98 -14.98
CA SER A 196 6.47 -13.28 -14.45
C SER A 196 7.57 -12.82 -15.39
N VAL A 197 8.55 -12.10 -14.86
CA VAL A 197 9.75 -11.64 -15.58
C VAL A 197 10.97 -12.20 -14.87
N LYS A 198 11.80 -12.95 -15.59
CA LYS A 198 13.04 -13.52 -15.04
C LYS A 198 14.22 -12.61 -15.36
N THR A 199 15.07 -12.39 -14.37
CA THR A 199 16.35 -11.69 -14.51
C THR A 199 17.46 -12.56 -13.95
N SER A 200 18.72 -12.13 -14.09
CA SER A 200 19.85 -12.87 -13.51
C SER A 200 19.87 -12.84 -11.97
N THR A 201 19.20 -11.87 -11.34
CA THR A 201 19.26 -11.64 -9.88
C THR A 201 17.92 -11.84 -9.17
N ALA A 202 16.79 -11.78 -9.89
CA ALA A 202 15.46 -12.00 -9.36
C ALA A 202 14.49 -12.62 -10.37
N ASP A 203 13.55 -13.38 -9.83
CA ASP A 203 12.25 -13.63 -10.45
C ASP A 203 11.28 -12.55 -9.97
N ILE A 204 10.78 -11.77 -10.92
CA ILE A 204 9.87 -10.65 -10.66
C ILE A 204 8.46 -11.11 -10.99
N ILE A 205 7.57 -11.08 -10.02
CA ILE A 205 6.17 -11.49 -10.17
C ILE A 205 5.29 -10.26 -9.98
N ILE A 206 4.53 -9.93 -11.02
CA ILE A 206 3.52 -8.89 -10.98
C ILE A 206 2.17 -9.60 -10.89
N SER A 207 1.43 -9.40 -9.80
CA SER A 207 0.13 -10.04 -9.58
C SER A 207 -0.91 -9.01 -9.16
N GLN A 208 -2.18 -9.34 -9.32
CA GLN A 208 -3.27 -8.48 -8.87
C GLN A 208 -4.20 -9.19 -7.88
N HIS A 209 -4.76 -8.43 -6.96
CA HIS A 209 -5.79 -8.87 -6.03
C HIS A 209 -6.93 -7.85 -6.04
N LEU A 210 -8.17 -8.35 -6.13
CA LEU A 210 -9.37 -7.55 -5.95
C LEU A 210 -9.80 -7.67 -4.50
N GLU A 211 -9.75 -6.57 -3.78
CA GLU A 211 -10.04 -6.54 -2.34
C GLU A 211 -11.04 -5.43 -2.01
N GLN A 212 -11.71 -5.55 -0.86
CA GLN A 212 -12.56 -4.47 -0.38
C GLN A 212 -11.69 -3.29 0.05
N SER A 213 -11.97 -2.10 -0.49
CA SER A 213 -11.16 -0.91 -0.23
C SER A 213 -11.09 -0.61 1.27
N GLN A 214 -9.86 -0.48 1.77
CA GLN A 214 -9.58 -0.09 3.15
C GLN A 214 -9.49 1.44 3.29
N ILE A 215 -9.13 2.12 2.19
CA ILE A 215 -8.99 3.58 2.13
C ILE A 215 -10.37 4.24 2.10
N HIS A 216 -11.27 3.71 1.27
CA HIS A 216 -12.64 4.19 1.17
C HIS A 216 -13.49 3.34 2.10
N LYS A 217 -13.64 3.79 3.35
CA LYS A 217 -14.59 3.20 4.30
C LYS A 217 -15.93 2.95 3.59
N PRO A 218 -16.58 1.81 3.83
CA PRO A 218 -17.88 1.54 3.24
C PRO A 218 -18.79 2.74 3.45
N SER A 219 -19.35 3.27 2.36
CA SER A 219 -20.37 4.30 2.50
C SER A 219 -21.61 3.64 3.07
N ILE A 220 -22.17 4.28 4.10
CA ILE A 220 -23.38 3.81 4.76
C ILE A 220 -24.47 4.84 4.50
N GLU A 221 -25.54 4.42 3.85
CA GLU A 221 -26.79 5.17 3.79
C GLU A 221 -27.78 4.52 4.75
N TYR A 222 -28.57 5.31 5.48
CA TYR A 222 -29.55 4.77 6.41
C TYR A 222 -30.97 4.85 5.84
N SER A 223 -31.88 3.98 6.28
CA SER A 223 -33.27 3.97 5.80
C SER A 223 -34.01 5.29 6.05
N LEU A 224 -33.75 5.95 7.19
CA LEU A 224 -34.30 7.29 7.44
C LEU A 224 -33.83 8.33 6.42
N ASP A 225 -32.66 8.19 5.81
CA ASP A 225 -32.19 9.13 4.78
C ASP A 225 -33.08 9.11 3.52
N LYS A 226 -33.82 8.01 3.30
CA LYS A 226 -34.77 7.84 2.19
C LYS A 226 -36.20 8.22 2.57
N SER A 227 -36.50 8.44 3.86
CA SER A 227 -37.85 8.78 4.32
C SER A 227 -38.30 10.16 3.78
N PRO A 228 -39.51 10.27 3.21
CA PRO A 228 -40.10 11.56 2.84
C PRO A 228 -40.23 12.52 4.04
N GLU A 229 -40.51 12.01 5.23
CA GLU A 229 -40.63 12.78 6.47
C GLU A 229 -39.28 13.38 6.86
N MET A 230 -38.20 12.59 6.78
CA MET A 230 -36.84 13.09 7.02
C MET A 230 -36.42 14.12 5.97
N ALA A 231 -36.77 13.90 4.70
CA ALA A 231 -36.50 14.86 3.63
C ALA A 231 -37.25 16.20 3.83
N LYS A 232 -38.51 16.16 4.32
CA LYS A 232 -39.27 17.36 4.71
C LYS A 232 -38.65 18.05 5.92
N TYR A 233 -38.27 17.29 6.94
CA TYR A 233 -37.64 17.82 8.15
C TYR A 233 -36.34 18.56 7.85
N ARG A 234 -35.45 18.00 7.01
CA ARG A 234 -34.20 18.67 6.61
C ARG A 234 -34.39 20.01 5.90
N LYS A 235 -35.57 20.24 5.31
CA LYS A 235 -35.91 21.49 4.62
C LYS A 235 -36.64 22.49 5.51
N SER A 236 -36.94 22.15 6.76
CA SER A 236 -37.58 23.06 7.72
C SER A 236 -36.54 23.87 8.49
N ASP A 237 -36.95 25.00 9.07
CA ASP A 237 -36.10 25.82 9.96
C ASP A 237 -35.51 25.01 11.13
N GLU A 238 -36.24 24.01 11.63
CA GLU A 238 -35.77 23.12 12.69
C GLU A 238 -34.69 22.15 12.20
N GLY A 239 -34.85 21.60 10.99
CA GLY A 239 -33.83 20.76 10.37
C GLY A 239 -32.57 21.54 10.01
N ASP A 240 -32.71 22.74 9.47
CA ASP A 240 -31.60 23.62 9.10
C ASP A 240 -30.77 24.03 10.35
N LYS A 241 -31.44 24.39 11.45
CA LYS A 241 -30.78 24.64 12.75
C LYS A 241 -30.02 23.42 13.28
N MET A 242 -30.51 22.20 13.03
CA MET A 242 -29.86 20.97 13.46
C MET A 242 -28.68 20.56 12.57
N LEU A 243 -28.63 21.04 11.32
CA LEU A 243 -27.53 20.80 10.37
C LEU A 243 -26.29 21.69 10.61
N GLY A 244 -26.39 22.71 11.49
CA GLY A 244 -25.28 23.60 11.84
C GLY A 244 -24.40 23.10 12.99
N GLY A 245 -23.07 23.09 12.80
CA GLY A 245 -22.08 22.97 13.88
C GLY A 245 -22.14 21.66 14.69
N LEU A 246 -22.09 21.76 16.03
CA LEU A 246 -22.12 20.63 16.98
C LEU A 246 -23.42 19.78 16.91
N PHE A 247 -24.48 20.28 16.28
CA PHE A 247 -25.76 19.56 16.16
C PHE A 247 -25.78 18.58 14.98
N ALA A 248 -24.96 18.79 13.95
CA ALA A 248 -24.86 17.89 12.79
C ALA A 248 -24.32 16.50 13.18
N THR A 249 -23.43 16.43 14.17
CA THR A 249 -22.91 15.17 14.71
C THR A 249 -23.97 14.43 15.52
N LYS A 250 -24.78 15.15 16.32
CA LYS A 250 -25.92 14.59 17.06
C LYS A 250 -27.00 14.06 16.10
N GLN A 251 -27.33 14.80 15.04
CA GLN A 251 -28.27 14.35 14.02
C GLN A 251 -27.83 13.05 13.35
N SER A 252 -26.56 12.96 12.94
CA SER A 252 -25.98 11.73 12.39
C SER A 252 -26.09 10.55 13.34
N SER A 253 -25.87 10.78 14.65
CA SER A 253 -26.05 9.75 15.68
C SER A 253 -27.49 9.26 15.76
N PHE A 254 -28.47 10.18 15.76
CA PHE A 254 -29.89 9.81 15.81
C PHE A 254 -30.35 9.09 14.54
N ILE A 255 -29.89 9.51 13.37
CA ILE A 255 -30.15 8.80 12.11
C ILE A 255 -29.60 7.38 12.22
N ASN A 256 -28.37 7.20 12.70
CA ASN A 256 -27.77 5.88 12.86
C ASN A 256 -28.56 5.01 13.85
N THR A 257 -28.95 5.52 15.02
CA THR A 257 -29.64 4.68 16.02
C THR A 257 -31.12 4.46 15.73
N ASN A 258 -31.78 5.38 15.03
CA ASN A 258 -33.21 5.30 14.75
C ASN A 258 -33.55 4.70 13.39
N SER A 259 -32.55 4.43 12.54
CA SER A 259 -32.77 3.73 11.27
C SER A 259 -32.73 2.22 11.45
N ARG A 260 -33.80 1.55 11.04
CA ARG A 260 -33.96 0.08 11.06
C ARG A 260 -32.98 -0.62 10.13
N PHE A 261 -32.76 -0.04 8.95
CA PHE A 261 -31.91 -0.61 7.92
C PHE A 261 -30.77 0.33 7.57
N ARG A 262 -29.70 -0.26 7.05
CA ARG A 262 -28.60 0.46 6.44
C ARG A 262 -28.23 -0.19 5.11
N LYS A 263 -27.86 0.64 4.15
CA LYS A 263 -27.24 0.23 2.90
C LYS A 263 -25.74 0.29 3.08
N VAL A 264 -25.05 -0.82 2.88
CA VAL A 264 -23.59 -0.86 2.88
C VAL A 264 -23.11 -0.90 1.45
N ILE A 265 -22.39 0.14 1.03
CA ILE A 265 -21.73 0.21 -0.29
C ILE A 265 -20.30 -0.29 -0.11
N ARG A 266 -20.00 -1.46 -0.69
CA ARG A 266 -18.68 -2.09 -0.58
C ARG A 266 -17.85 -1.76 -1.82
N ASN A 267 -16.97 -0.79 -1.65
CA ASN A 267 -16.01 -0.42 -2.69
C ASN A 267 -14.99 -1.54 -2.85
N THR A 268 -14.75 -1.97 -4.08
CA THR A 268 -13.69 -2.94 -4.42
C THR A 268 -12.58 -2.18 -5.11
N GLU A 269 -11.35 -2.39 -4.68
CA GLU A 269 -10.16 -1.83 -5.31
C GLU A 269 -9.29 -2.95 -5.89
N ASN A 270 -8.58 -2.62 -6.98
CA ASN A 270 -7.58 -3.50 -7.55
C ASN A 270 -6.20 -3.11 -7.01
N ILE A 271 -5.55 -4.04 -6.32
CA ILE A 271 -4.20 -3.85 -5.81
C ILE A 271 -3.25 -4.70 -6.64
N ILE A 272 -2.33 -4.05 -7.33
CA ILE A 272 -1.26 -4.72 -8.06
C ILE A 272 -0.07 -4.83 -7.12
N TYR A 273 0.54 -6.01 -7.02
CA TYR A 273 1.79 -6.22 -6.30
C TYR A 273 2.92 -6.52 -7.26
N ILE A 274 4.10 -6.01 -6.95
CA ILE A 274 5.34 -6.30 -7.66
C ILE A 274 6.30 -6.92 -6.67
N ARG A 275 6.54 -8.21 -6.83
CA ARG A 275 7.35 -9.03 -5.95
C ARG A 275 8.68 -9.34 -6.62
N TYR A 276 9.76 -9.02 -5.95
CA TYR A 276 11.11 -9.31 -6.37
C TYR A 276 11.66 -10.45 -5.53
N ILE A 277 11.79 -11.64 -6.10
CA ILE A 277 12.28 -12.83 -5.36
C ILE A 277 13.70 -13.14 -5.83
N SER A 278 14.66 -13.14 -4.92
CA SER A 278 16.06 -13.43 -5.23
C SER A 278 16.24 -14.81 -5.87
N THR A 279 16.97 -14.88 -6.99
CA THR A 279 17.34 -16.14 -7.65
C THR A 279 18.26 -16.98 -6.75
N GLU A 280 19.20 -16.36 -6.04
CA GLU A 280 20.08 -17.02 -5.07
C GLU A 280 19.29 -17.76 -3.99
N TYR A 281 18.25 -17.11 -3.45
CA TYR A 281 17.38 -17.75 -2.46
C TYR A 281 16.60 -18.93 -3.04
N LYS A 282 16.03 -18.81 -4.25
CA LYS A 282 15.34 -19.94 -4.90
C LYS A 282 16.27 -21.12 -5.13
N HIS A 283 17.51 -20.87 -5.56
CA HIS A 283 18.52 -21.90 -5.72
C HIS A 283 18.86 -22.59 -4.39
N LYS A 284 19.10 -21.81 -3.33
CA LYS A 284 19.36 -22.36 -2.00
C LYS A 284 18.19 -23.22 -1.50
N ARG A 285 16.95 -22.71 -1.59
CA ARG A 285 15.76 -23.45 -1.16
C ARG A 285 15.56 -24.73 -1.97
N LYS A 286 15.84 -24.71 -3.27
CA LYS A 286 15.79 -25.92 -4.10
C LYS A 286 16.81 -26.96 -3.63
N LEU A 287 18.06 -26.55 -3.40
CA LEU A 287 19.10 -27.43 -2.88
C LEU A 287 18.75 -28.03 -1.51
N ASP A 288 18.15 -27.23 -0.62
CA ASP A 288 17.74 -27.69 0.70
C ASP A 288 16.57 -28.69 0.61
N ASN A 289 15.62 -28.47 -0.30
CA ASN A 289 14.55 -29.43 -0.58
C ASN A 289 15.10 -30.74 -1.18
N ASP A 290 15.99 -30.65 -2.17
CA ASP A 290 16.59 -31.81 -2.83
C ASP A 290 17.36 -32.68 -1.82
N LYS A 291 18.10 -32.05 -0.88
CA LYS A 291 18.77 -32.75 0.23
C LYS A 291 17.80 -33.44 1.18
N ASN A 292 16.71 -32.78 1.56
CA ASN A 292 15.69 -33.36 2.43
C ASN A 292 15.03 -34.57 1.77
N ASP A 293 14.71 -34.48 0.48
CA ASP A 293 14.12 -35.58 -0.28
C ASP A 293 15.08 -36.78 -0.36
N GLU A 294 16.38 -36.53 -0.55
CA GLU A 294 17.41 -37.57 -0.55
C GLU A 294 17.54 -38.24 0.83
N GLN A 295 17.57 -37.47 1.92
CA GLN A 295 17.59 -38.01 3.28
C GLN A 295 16.34 -38.86 3.59
N GLN A 296 15.16 -38.43 3.14
CA GLN A 296 13.94 -39.21 3.30
C GLN A 296 13.98 -40.52 2.52
N LYS A 297 14.54 -40.54 1.30
CA LYS A 297 14.73 -41.76 0.51
C LYS A 297 15.68 -42.74 1.21
N LEU A 298 16.81 -42.26 1.73
CA LEU A 298 17.76 -43.04 2.51
C LEU A 298 17.12 -43.65 3.77
N LEU A 299 16.31 -42.87 4.49
CA LEU A 299 15.57 -43.36 5.66
C LEU A 299 14.56 -44.45 5.31
N LYS A 300 13.84 -44.31 4.18
CA LYS A 300 12.92 -45.34 3.70
C LYS A 300 13.64 -46.63 3.30
N GLN A 301 14.77 -46.53 2.61
CA GLN A 301 15.59 -47.70 2.26
C GLN A 301 16.11 -48.43 3.50
N LYS A 302 16.67 -47.71 4.48
CA LYS A 302 17.13 -48.33 5.74
C LYS A 302 16.01 -48.99 6.53
N LYS A 303 14.79 -48.43 6.50
CA LYS A 303 13.62 -49.06 7.12
C LYS A 303 13.23 -50.35 6.41
N ALA A 304 13.16 -50.33 5.08
CA ALA A 304 12.83 -51.51 4.28
C ALA A 304 13.88 -52.63 4.44
N GLU A 305 15.17 -52.29 4.47
CA GLU A 305 16.25 -53.24 4.74
C GLU A 305 16.14 -53.87 6.13
N ASN A 306 15.87 -53.06 7.16
CA ASN A 306 15.68 -53.55 8.53
C ASN A 306 14.42 -54.41 8.72
N GLU A 307 13.36 -54.15 7.94
CA GLU A 307 12.15 -54.98 7.93
C GLU A 307 12.42 -56.32 7.22
N ALA A 308 13.12 -56.31 6.09
CA ALA A 308 13.51 -57.53 5.39
C ALA A 308 14.43 -58.44 6.22
N ILE A 309 15.31 -57.86 7.06
CA ILE A 309 16.18 -58.63 7.97
C ILE A 309 15.38 -59.28 9.12
N LYS A 310 14.21 -58.73 9.49
CA LYS A 310 13.36 -59.31 10.56
C LYS A 310 12.47 -60.46 10.09
N GLU A 311 12.32 -60.65 8.78
CA GLU A 311 11.54 -61.73 8.17
C GLU A 311 12.38 -62.98 7.85
N ILE A 312 13.69 -62.96 8.16
CA ILE A 312 14.63 -64.09 8.07
C ILE A 312 14.89 -64.64 9.48
#